data_AF-A0A7V3RQX7-F1
#
_entry.id   AF-A0A7V3RQX7-F1
#
_cell.length_a   1.000
_cell.length_b   1.000
_cell.length_c   1.000
_cell.angle_alpha   90.00
_cell.angle_beta   90.00
_cell.angle_gamma   90.00
#
_symmetry.space_group_name_H-M   'P 1'
#
loop_
_entity.id
_entity.type
_entity.pdbx_description
1 polymer ?
#
loop_
_entity_poly.entity_id
_entity_poly.type
_entity_poly.pdbx_seq_one_letter_code
_entity_poly.pdbx_strand_id
1 'polypeptide(L)'
;MSRQRLTVVLSQAQGKNPARRALEESITAALLMEPGLDVSIVPYLYDLGPEHSGRLFLESIQGDMVVLAWMYPRAAFWLLDRDGIKGHYGANQITPPAEVDEEEEGEPGPPKGIGSVDVPPRWIYCLDLRDHPNYEIYVQEVRRIAAECRQRREAQREAAAQGQPALVQLGRYLRDEEPAKPPVQFTAEQLLQPPARRWYPVIDYSRCTNCMECLDFCLFGVYGVDQLDRIFVENQDNCKRGCPACSRVCPEQAIMFPDYKTPAIAGAPVGNIGGLKIDLSKLFGGDDALAIAAQERDRELVADGRQAVGMTVGIPKRQAHKPKGPKDDLDKLMDALDNLEI
;
A
#
# COMPACT_ATOMS: atom_id res chain seq x y z
N MET A 1 -6.31 -27.04 22.60
CA MET A 1 -6.50 -26.64 21.19
C MET A 1 -6.93 -25.18 21.18
N SER A 2 -6.02 -24.23 20.89
CA SER A 2 -6.41 -22.82 20.87
C SER A 2 -7.34 -22.58 19.67
N ARG A 3 -8.55 -22.07 19.94
CA ARG A 3 -9.38 -21.44 18.91
C ARG A 3 -8.65 -20.16 18.52
N GLN A 4 -7.78 -20.22 17.52
CA GLN A 4 -7.14 -19.01 16.98
C GLN A 4 -8.27 -18.05 16.52
N ARG A 5 -8.39 -16.93 17.21
CA ARG A 5 -9.36 -15.87 16.89
C ARG A 5 -8.83 -15.06 15.70
N LEU A 6 -9.71 -14.50 14.90
CA LEU A 6 -9.32 -13.52 13.87
C LEU A 6 -9.09 -12.18 14.56
N THR A 7 -7.91 -11.59 14.40
CA THR A 7 -7.63 -10.26 14.96
C THR A 7 -8.22 -9.19 14.04
N VAL A 8 -8.99 -8.28 14.61
CA VAL A 8 -9.60 -7.15 13.93
C VAL A 8 -9.08 -5.88 14.57
N VAL A 9 -8.39 -5.06 13.79
CA VAL A 9 -7.79 -3.81 14.25
C VAL A 9 -8.54 -2.65 13.65
N LEU A 10 -9.05 -1.75 14.50
CA LEU A 10 -9.59 -0.47 14.09
C LEU A 10 -8.54 0.63 14.28
N SER A 11 -8.12 1.26 13.19
CA SER A 11 -7.26 2.44 13.17
C SER A 11 -8.11 3.70 13.21
N GLN A 12 -8.07 4.42 14.32
CA GLN A 12 -8.88 5.62 14.53
C GLN A 12 -8.52 6.77 13.57
N ALA A 13 -9.49 7.61 13.24
CA ALA A 13 -9.26 8.84 12.50
C ALA A 13 -8.40 9.82 13.30
N GLN A 14 -7.60 10.62 12.60
CA GLN A 14 -7.01 11.81 13.20
C GLN A 14 -8.10 12.81 13.61
N GLY A 15 -7.98 13.38 14.81
CA GLY A 15 -8.78 14.51 15.28
C GLY A 15 -10.04 14.14 16.07
N LYS A 16 -11.04 15.03 16.03
CA LYS A 16 -12.24 14.94 16.88
C LYS A 16 -13.57 14.96 16.10
N ASN A 17 -13.58 14.45 14.86
CA ASN A 17 -14.81 14.42 14.07
C ASN A 17 -15.85 13.48 14.73
N PRO A 18 -17.02 13.99 15.15
CA PRO A 18 -17.99 13.20 15.90
C PRO A 18 -18.63 12.09 15.05
N ALA A 19 -18.84 12.30 13.75
CA ALA A 19 -19.40 11.28 12.87
C ALA A 19 -18.44 10.10 12.69
N ARG A 20 -17.14 10.37 12.54
CA ARG A 20 -16.11 9.33 12.45
C ARG A 20 -16.04 8.51 13.74
N ARG A 21 -16.03 9.18 14.89
CA ARG A 21 -16.02 8.52 16.22
C ARG A 21 -17.25 7.65 16.43
N ALA A 22 -18.44 8.16 16.09
CA ALA A 22 -19.67 7.39 16.21
C ALA A 22 -19.65 6.12 15.35
N LEU A 23 -19.10 6.19 14.14
CA LEU A 23 -18.89 5.02 13.29
C LEU A 23 -17.92 4.03 13.93
N GLU A 24 -16.75 4.49 14.38
CA GLU A 24 -15.73 3.67 15.03
C GLU A 24 -16.26 2.96 16.30
N GLU A 25 -16.99 3.69 17.13
CA GLU A 25 -17.61 3.17 18.35
C GLU A 25 -18.67 2.11 18.03
N SER A 26 -19.51 2.36 17.02
CA SER A 26 -20.55 1.42 16.59
C SER A 26 -19.98 0.12 16.03
N ILE A 27 -18.95 0.21 15.17
CA ILE A 27 -18.22 -0.96 14.65
C ILE A 27 -17.59 -1.74 15.81
N THR A 28 -16.86 -1.06 16.69
CA THR A 28 -16.17 -1.69 17.81
C THR A 28 -17.15 -2.40 18.73
N ALA A 29 -18.23 -1.73 19.14
CA ALA A 29 -19.25 -2.29 20.02
C ALA A 29 -19.90 -3.55 19.43
N ALA A 30 -20.22 -3.53 18.13
CA ALA A 30 -20.78 -4.68 17.43
C ALA A 30 -19.79 -5.86 17.37
N LEU A 31 -18.53 -5.61 17.03
CA LEU A 31 -17.53 -6.66 16.85
C LEU A 31 -17.02 -7.25 18.17
N LEU A 32 -17.02 -6.49 19.28
CA LEU A 32 -16.63 -7.00 20.60
C LEU A 32 -17.53 -8.14 21.09
N MET A 33 -18.79 -8.16 20.66
CA MET A 33 -19.75 -9.20 21.02
C MET A 33 -19.64 -10.45 20.12
N GLU A 34 -18.85 -10.40 19.04
CA GLU A 34 -18.74 -11.50 18.09
C GLU A 34 -17.81 -12.62 18.58
N PRO A 35 -18.29 -13.89 18.57
CA PRO A 35 -17.48 -15.01 19.00
C PRO A 35 -16.37 -15.32 18.00
N GLY A 36 -15.13 -15.39 18.48
CA GLY A 36 -13.97 -15.77 17.65
C GLY A 36 -13.27 -14.60 16.97
N LEU A 37 -13.65 -13.36 17.27
CA LEU A 37 -12.90 -12.15 16.90
C LEU A 37 -12.10 -11.62 18.09
N ASP A 38 -10.91 -11.12 17.84
CA ASP A 38 -10.14 -10.36 18.84
C ASP A 38 -10.04 -8.92 18.35
N VAL A 39 -10.73 -7.99 19.01
CA VAL A 39 -10.88 -6.62 18.54
C VAL A 39 -9.91 -5.73 19.30
N SER A 40 -9.10 -4.97 18.57
CA SER A 40 -8.15 -4.01 19.13
C SER A 40 -8.26 -2.67 18.42
N ILE A 41 -8.01 -1.60 19.16
CA ILE A 41 -8.04 -0.24 18.62
C ILE A 41 -6.63 0.33 18.71
N VAL A 42 -6.18 0.94 17.63
CA VAL A 42 -4.92 1.68 17.56
C VAL A 42 -5.19 3.11 17.06
N PRO A 43 -4.30 4.06 17.37
CA PRO A 43 -4.29 5.37 16.73
C PRO A 43 -4.17 5.27 15.22
N TYR A 44 -4.20 6.41 14.55
CA TYR A 44 -4.11 6.45 13.10
C TYR A 44 -2.87 5.72 12.58
N LEU A 45 -3.10 4.68 11.77
CA LEU A 45 -2.09 3.70 11.35
C LEU A 45 -0.82 4.34 10.77
N TYR A 46 -0.98 5.42 9.99
CA TYR A 46 0.11 6.12 9.31
C TYR A 46 1.03 6.89 10.27
N ASP A 47 0.54 7.24 11.46
CA ASP A 47 1.30 7.99 12.45
C ASP A 47 2.10 7.08 13.40
N LEU A 48 1.88 5.76 13.36
CA LEU A 48 2.56 4.83 14.26
C LEU A 48 4.07 4.80 13.98
N GLY A 49 4.86 5.18 14.99
CA GLY A 49 6.32 5.10 14.97
C GLY A 49 6.83 3.70 15.34
N PRO A 50 8.11 3.38 15.08
CA PRO A 50 8.71 2.08 15.40
C PRO A 50 8.54 1.68 16.88
N GLU A 51 8.69 2.63 17.80
CA GLU A 51 8.61 2.41 19.25
C GLU A 51 7.17 2.49 19.80
N HIS A 52 6.17 2.74 18.95
CA HIS A 52 4.80 2.91 19.40
C HIS A 52 4.20 1.56 19.79
N SER A 53 3.54 1.47 20.93
CA SER A 53 2.85 0.25 21.40
C SER A 53 1.91 -0.38 20.35
N GLY A 54 1.11 0.44 19.66
CA GLY A 54 0.25 0.02 18.55
C GLY A 54 1.02 -0.62 17.38
N ARG A 55 2.23 -0.12 17.07
CA ARG A 55 3.13 -0.68 16.06
C ARG A 55 3.60 -2.07 16.49
N LEU A 56 4.14 -2.16 17.71
CA LEU A 56 4.63 -3.41 18.30
C LEU A 56 3.53 -4.47 18.46
N PHE A 57 2.32 -4.04 18.83
CA PHE A 57 1.15 -4.90 18.87
C PHE A 57 0.84 -5.52 17.51
N LEU A 58 0.79 -4.69 16.45
CA LEU A 58 0.50 -5.17 15.10
C LEU A 58 1.56 -6.18 14.59
N GLU A 59 2.83 -5.94 14.91
CA GLU A 59 3.94 -6.85 14.60
C GLU A 59 3.83 -8.19 15.34
N SER A 60 3.22 -8.21 16.53
CA SER A 60 3.04 -9.43 17.31
C SER A 60 1.96 -10.37 16.76
N ILE A 61 1.09 -9.89 15.86
CA ILE A 61 0.01 -10.68 15.29
C ILE A 61 0.58 -11.62 14.22
N GLN A 62 0.47 -12.93 14.42
CA GLN A 62 0.99 -13.94 13.48
C GLN A 62 -0.06 -14.51 12.52
N GLY A 63 -1.35 -14.36 12.83
CA GLY A 63 -2.45 -14.92 12.05
C GLY A 63 -2.99 -13.98 10.99
N ASP A 64 -4.07 -14.42 10.33
CA ASP A 64 -4.89 -13.55 9.51
C ASP A 64 -5.40 -12.35 10.33
N MET A 65 -5.49 -11.18 9.70
CA MET A 65 -5.99 -9.96 10.36
C MET A 65 -6.86 -9.14 9.43
N VAL A 66 -7.78 -8.39 10.03
CA VAL A 66 -8.56 -7.34 9.36
C VAL A 66 -8.15 -6.00 9.93
N VAL A 67 -7.90 -5.02 9.07
CA VAL A 67 -7.55 -3.65 9.45
C VAL A 67 -8.58 -2.71 8.86
N LEU A 68 -9.36 -2.03 9.71
CA LEU A 68 -10.26 -0.96 9.33
C LEU A 68 -9.55 0.36 9.52
N ALA A 69 -9.40 1.16 8.45
CA ALA A 69 -8.65 2.40 8.50
C ALA A 69 -9.31 3.51 7.66
N TRP A 70 -9.01 4.76 8.01
CA TRP A 70 -9.46 5.95 7.27
C TRP A 70 -8.55 6.30 6.08
N MET A 71 -8.16 5.28 5.30
CA MET A 71 -7.28 5.41 4.12
C MET A 71 -7.57 4.28 3.12
N TYR A 72 -7.07 4.43 1.89
CA TYR A 72 -7.31 3.43 0.85
C TYR A 72 -6.72 2.06 1.24
N PRO A 73 -7.40 0.93 0.93
CA PRO A 73 -6.95 -0.40 1.34
C PRO A 73 -5.53 -0.73 0.88
N ARG A 74 -5.20 -0.35 -0.36
CA ARG A 74 -3.86 -0.49 -0.94
C ARG A 74 -2.80 0.28 -0.15
N ALA A 75 -3.10 1.52 0.25
CA ALA A 75 -2.20 2.33 1.05
C ALA A 75 -1.98 1.72 2.44
N ALA A 76 -3.05 1.26 3.10
CA ALA A 76 -2.97 0.57 4.40
C ALA A 76 -2.13 -0.71 4.32
N PHE A 77 -2.33 -1.53 3.29
CA PHE A 77 -1.61 -2.79 3.11
C PHE A 77 -0.10 -2.57 2.93
N TRP A 78 0.30 -1.68 2.02
CA TRP A 78 1.72 -1.40 1.79
C TRP A 78 2.38 -0.61 2.92
N LEU A 79 1.59 0.17 3.66
CA LEU A 79 2.03 0.78 4.92
C LEU A 79 2.41 -0.31 5.91
N LEU A 80 1.56 -1.34 6.13
CA LEU A 80 1.83 -2.48 7.00
C LEU A 80 3.05 -3.31 6.54
N ASP A 81 3.18 -3.55 5.23
CA ASP A 81 4.28 -4.31 4.64
C ASP A 81 5.64 -3.64 4.85
N ARG A 82 5.76 -2.33 4.58
CA ARG A 82 6.98 -1.52 4.83
C ARG A 82 7.49 -1.70 6.25
N ASP A 83 6.52 -1.71 7.13
CA ASP A 83 6.64 -1.73 8.57
C ASP A 83 6.98 -3.15 9.10
N GLY A 84 6.95 -4.17 8.24
CA GLY A 84 7.29 -5.55 8.58
C GLY A 84 6.10 -6.43 8.95
N ILE A 85 4.87 -5.90 8.90
CA ILE A 85 3.64 -6.69 9.08
C ILE A 85 3.22 -7.21 7.72
N LYS A 86 3.85 -8.30 7.31
CA LYS A 86 3.68 -8.89 5.99
C LYS A 86 2.56 -9.92 5.97
N GLY A 87 1.99 -10.12 4.79
CA GLY A 87 0.97 -11.13 4.51
C GLY A 87 0.46 -11.00 3.08
N HIS A 88 -0.41 -11.92 2.68
CA HIS A 88 -1.09 -11.84 1.40
C HIS A 88 -2.22 -10.80 1.45
N TYR A 89 -2.39 -10.03 0.38
CA TYR A 89 -3.47 -9.06 0.26
C TYR A 89 -4.82 -9.78 0.21
N GLY A 90 -5.66 -9.57 1.21
CA GLY A 90 -7.01 -10.12 1.30
C GLY A 90 -8.01 -9.26 0.54
N ALA A 91 -8.71 -9.85 -0.43
CA ALA A 91 -9.79 -9.18 -1.12
C ALA A 91 -10.97 -8.92 -0.18
N ASN A 92 -11.54 -7.72 -0.27
CA ASN A 92 -12.78 -7.34 0.41
C ASN A 92 -13.92 -7.14 -0.61
N GLN A 93 -15.16 -7.20 -0.14
CA GLN A 93 -16.37 -7.08 -0.99
C GLN A 93 -17.11 -5.75 -0.82
N ILE A 94 -16.57 -4.82 -0.03
CA ILE A 94 -17.24 -3.56 0.30
C ILE A 94 -16.60 -2.35 -0.38
N THR A 95 -15.35 -2.47 -0.84
CA THR A 95 -14.70 -1.43 -1.62
C THR A 95 -15.44 -1.29 -2.95
N PRO A 96 -15.92 -0.08 -3.30
CA PRO A 96 -16.55 0.16 -4.58
C PRO A 96 -15.63 -0.31 -5.71
N PRO A 97 -16.14 -1.01 -6.73
CA PRO A 97 -15.34 -1.36 -7.89
C PRO A 97 -14.77 -0.09 -8.51
N ALA A 98 -13.56 -0.18 -9.06
CA ALA A 98 -13.02 0.94 -9.82
C ALA A 98 -13.96 1.22 -11.00
N GLU A 99 -14.32 2.48 -11.23
CA GLU A 99 -14.98 2.88 -12.48
C GLU A 99 -14.05 2.49 -13.64
N VAL A 100 -14.41 1.42 -14.34
CA VAL A 100 -13.70 1.01 -15.55
C VAL A 100 -14.34 1.74 -16.72
N ASP A 101 -13.55 2.54 -17.43
CA ASP A 101 -13.96 3.02 -18.74
C ASP A 101 -14.20 1.80 -19.64
N GLU A 102 -15.36 1.71 -20.29
CA GLU A 102 -15.82 0.57 -21.11
C GLU A 102 -14.88 0.22 -22.30
N GLU A 103 -13.77 0.93 -22.49
CA GLU A 103 -12.82 0.78 -23.59
C GLU A 103 -11.57 -0.05 -23.25
N GLU A 104 -11.33 -0.42 -21.99
CA GLU A 104 -10.20 -1.28 -21.58
C GLU A 104 -10.63 -2.74 -21.31
N GLU A 105 -11.31 -3.39 -22.26
CA GLU A 105 -11.51 -4.85 -22.28
C GLU A 105 -10.25 -5.59 -22.77
N GLY A 106 -9.14 -5.43 -22.04
CA GLY A 106 -7.94 -6.26 -22.19
C GLY A 106 -7.73 -7.12 -20.95
N GLU A 107 -7.39 -8.40 -21.11
CA GLU A 107 -6.98 -9.23 -19.96
C GLU A 107 -5.86 -8.50 -19.18
N PRO A 108 -5.97 -8.33 -17.85
CA PRO A 108 -4.94 -7.68 -17.07
C PRO A 108 -3.65 -8.49 -17.21
N GLY A 109 -2.65 -7.88 -17.85
CA GLY A 109 -1.33 -8.49 -17.98
C GLY A 109 -0.75 -8.87 -16.61
N PRO A 110 0.22 -9.81 -16.56
CA PRO A 110 0.80 -10.26 -15.31
C PRO A 110 1.36 -9.08 -14.51
N PRO A 111 1.30 -9.14 -13.16
CA PRO A 111 1.76 -8.05 -12.31
C PRO A 111 3.24 -7.76 -12.61
N LYS A 112 3.52 -6.55 -13.09
CA LYS A 112 4.87 -6.11 -13.45
C LYS A 112 5.71 -5.71 -12.23
N GLY A 113 5.10 -5.61 -11.04
CA GLY A 113 5.78 -5.16 -9.85
C GLY A 113 6.67 -6.22 -9.21
N ILE A 114 7.67 -5.76 -8.47
CA ILE A 114 8.64 -6.61 -7.76
C ILE A 114 8.06 -7.39 -6.56
N GLY A 115 6.80 -7.14 -6.18
CA GLY A 115 6.06 -7.87 -5.14
C GLY A 115 6.66 -7.71 -3.73
N SER A 116 6.06 -8.29 -2.68
CA SER A 116 6.67 -8.32 -1.33
C SER A 116 7.67 -9.48 -1.19
N VAL A 117 8.59 -9.37 -0.23
CA VAL A 117 9.59 -10.40 0.10
C VAL A 117 9.28 -11.04 1.46
N ASP A 118 9.63 -12.32 1.64
CA ASP A 118 9.42 -13.06 2.90
C ASP A 118 7.98 -13.03 3.41
N VAL A 119 7.00 -13.22 2.51
CA VAL A 119 5.57 -13.17 2.85
C VAL A 119 5.17 -14.41 3.66
N PRO A 120 4.72 -14.25 4.93
CA PRO A 120 4.22 -15.37 5.73
C PRO A 120 2.86 -15.86 5.19
N PRO A 121 2.48 -17.12 5.46
CA PRO A 121 1.24 -17.73 4.97
C PRO A 121 0.02 -17.26 5.79
N ARG A 122 -0.23 -15.95 5.80
CA ARG A 122 -1.35 -15.25 6.46
C ARG A 122 -1.91 -14.18 5.53
N TRP A 123 -3.14 -13.77 5.77
CA TRP A 123 -3.86 -12.79 4.97
C TRP A 123 -4.13 -11.51 5.77
N ILE A 124 -3.96 -10.37 5.10
CA ILE A 124 -4.27 -9.05 5.66
C ILE A 124 -5.36 -8.43 4.81
N TYR A 125 -6.52 -8.21 5.42
CA TYR A 125 -7.67 -7.59 4.78
C TYR A 125 -7.76 -6.14 5.23
N CYS A 126 -7.72 -5.20 4.29
CA CYS A 126 -7.83 -3.78 4.58
C CYS A 126 -9.21 -3.27 4.16
N LEU A 127 -9.92 -2.62 5.08
CA LEU A 127 -11.25 -2.04 4.87
C LEU A 127 -11.16 -0.52 5.04
N ASP A 128 -11.73 0.22 4.10
CA ASP A 128 -11.70 1.68 4.08
C ASP A 128 -12.95 2.25 4.74
N LEU A 129 -12.78 2.92 5.89
CA LEU A 129 -13.87 3.51 6.67
C LEU A 129 -14.53 4.72 5.98
N ARG A 130 -14.00 5.17 4.84
CA ARG A 130 -14.55 6.28 4.05
C ARG A 130 -15.64 5.83 3.07
N ASP A 131 -15.70 4.55 2.74
CA ASP A 131 -16.56 4.02 1.67
C ASP A 131 -18.04 4.06 2.09
N HIS A 132 -18.33 3.71 3.34
CA HIS A 132 -19.69 3.57 3.84
C HIS A 132 -19.89 4.31 5.17
N PRO A 133 -20.98 5.08 5.33
CA PRO A 133 -21.34 5.70 6.61
C PRO A 133 -22.06 4.73 7.57
N ASN A 134 -22.56 3.61 7.05
CA ASN A 134 -23.29 2.59 7.80
C ASN A 134 -22.31 1.56 8.39
N TYR A 135 -22.37 1.34 9.71
CA TYR A 135 -21.43 0.45 10.41
C TYR A 135 -21.71 -1.03 10.15
N GLU A 136 -22.97 -1.40 9.90
CA GLU A 136 -23.39 -2.78 9.66
C GLU A 136 -22.69 -3.41 8.44
N ILE A 137 -22.37 -2.62 7.42
CA ILE A 137 -21.63 -3.09 6.22
C ILE A 137 -20.25 -3.64 6.60
N TYR A 138 -19.49 -2.91 7.43
CA TYR A 138 -18.18 -3.36 7.90
C TYR A 138 -18.30 -4.60 8.80
N VAL A 139 -19.30 -4.64 9.67
CA VAL A 139 -19.53 -5.79 10.57
C VAL A 139 -19.85 -7.05 9.76
N GLN A 140 -20.71 -6.94 8.74
CA GLN A 140 -21.04 -8.05 7.84
C GLN A 140 -19.81 -8.53 7.08
N GLU A 141 -18.98 -7.62 6.58
CA GLU A 141 -17.76 -7.97 5.87
C GLU A 141 -16.73 -8.66 6.78
N VAL A 142 -16.54 -8.17 8.00
CA VAL A 142 -15.66 -8.81 8.99
C VAL A 142 -16.16 -10.22 9.32
N ARG A 143 -17.48 -10.43 9.47
CA ARG A 143 -18.07 -11.76 9.67
C ARG A 143 -17.82 -12.69 8.48
N ARG A 144 -17.96 -12.19 7.25
CA ARG A 144 -17.66 -12.94 6.03
C ARG A 144 -16.19 -13.37 6.00
N ILE A 145 -15.27 -12.43 6.24
CA ILE A 145 -13.82 -12.72 6.30
C ILE A 145 -13.51 -13.73 7.41
N ALA A 146 -14.14 -13.61 8.59
CA ALA A 146 -13.95 -14.57 9.68
C ALA A 146 -14.41 -15.99 9.33
N ALA A 147 -15.49 -16.12 8.57
CA ALA A 147 -15.93 -17.41 8.04
C ALA A 147 -14.93 -17.96 7.00
N GLU A 148 -14.45 -17.12 6.09
CA GLU A 148 -13.43 -17.48 5.08
C GLU A 148 -12.13 -17.98 5.76
N CYS A 149 -11.59 -17.24 6.73
CA CYS A 149 -10.39 -17.65 7.46
C CYS A 149 -10.60 -18.92 8.29
N ARG A 150 -11.82 -19.16 8.79
CA ARG A 150 -12.16 -20.42 9.49
C ARG A 150 -12.14 -21.60 8.52
N GLN A 151 -12.83 -21.48 7.38
CA GLN A 151 -12.87 -22.51 6.34
C GLN A 151 -11.47 -22.85 5.82
N ARG A 152 -10.64 -21.82 5.56
CA ARG A 152 -9.25 -22.00 5.13
C ARG A 152 -8.44 -22.83 6.14
N ARG A 153 -8.58 -22.54 7.43
CA ARG A 153 -7.88 -23.27 8.50
C ARG A 153 -8.42 -24.67 8.70
N GLU A 154 -9.72 -24.88 8.57
CA GLU A 154 -10.34 -26.20 8.62
C GLU A 154 -9.83 -27.08 7.46
N ALA A 155 -9.83 -26.55 6.24
CA ALA A 155 -9.28 -27.23 5.06
C ALA A 155 -7.79 -27.57 5.23
N GLN A 156 -6.97 -26.66 5.75
CA GLN A 156 -5.56 -26.93 6.04
C GLN A 156 -5.37 -28.03 7.09
N ARG A 157 -6.20 -28.05 8.14
CA ARG A 157 -6.16 -29.09 9.18
C ARG A 157 -6.59 -30.45 8.64
N GLU A 158 -7.63 -30.49 7.82
CA GLU A 158 -8.10 -31.70 7.16
C GLU A 158 -7.03 -32.27 6.21
N ALA A 159 -6.39 -31.42 5.39
CA ALA A 159 -5.29 -31.82 4.53
C ALA A 159 -4.10 -32.38 5.33
N ALA A 160 -3.74 -31.74 6.45
CA ALA A 160 -2.69 -32.22 7.34
C ALA A 160 -3.04 -33.56 8.02
N ALA A 161 -4.31 -33.75 8.43
CA ALA A 161 -4.78 -34.98 9.03
C ALA A 161 -4.87 -36.16 8.04
N GLN A 162 -5.12 -35.88 6.76
CA GLN A 162 -5.19 -36.88 5.69
C GLN A 162 -3.81 -37.33 5.16
N GLY A 163 -2.71 -36.83 5.73
CA GLY A 163 -1.36 -37.31 5.43
C GLY A 163 -0.92 -37.06 4.00
N GLN A 164 -1.54 -36.11 3.27
CA GLN A 164 -1.02 -35.67 1.98
C GLN A 164 0.34 -35.01 2.22
N PRO A 165 1.46 -35.60 1.77
CA PRO A 165 2.75 -34.99 1.99
C PRO A 165 2.79 -33.73 1.13
N ALA A 166 2.83 -32.56 1.78
CA ALA A 166 3.41 -31.39 1.15
C ALA A 166 4.80 -31.83 0.69
N LEU A 167 4.99 -31.88 -0.63
CA LEU A 167 6.20 -32.33 -1.32
C LEU A 167 7.43 -31.87 -0.54
N VAL A 168 8.08 -32.82 0.15
CA VAL A 168 9.35 -32.59 0.85
C VAL A 168 10.40 -32.41 -0.23
N GLN A 169 10.53 -31.18 -0.72
CA GLN A 169 11.65 -30.77 -1.53
C GLN A 169 12.88 -30.77 -0.60
N LEU A 170 13.76 -31.76 -0.82
CA LEU A 170 15.03 -31.90 -0.13
C LEU A 170 15.78 -30.56 -0.10
N GLY A 171 16.22 -30.18 1.10
CA GLY A 171 16.95 -28.93 1.34
C GLY A 171 16.31 -28.00 2.38
N ARG A 172 15.38 -28.51 3.21
CA ARG A 172 14.90 -27.80 4.40
C ARG A 172 16.05 -27.71 5.40
N TYR A 173 16.89 -26.69 5.24
CA TYR A 173 17.61 -26.10 6.36
C TYR A 173 16.59 -25.98 7.49
N LEU A 174 16.91 -26.59 8.62
CA LEU A 174 16.23 -26.32 9.87
C LEU A 174 16.40 -24.81 10.08
N ARG A 175 15.44 -24.00 9.61
CA ARG A 175 15.20 -22.71 10.20
C ARG A 175 14.82 -23.10 11.62
N ASP A 176 15.74 -22.85 12.55
CA ASP A 176 15.40 -22.79 13.96
C ASP A 176 14.12 -21.95 14.03
N GLU A 177 12.98 -22.60 14.29
CA GLU A 177 11.77 -21.88 14.61
C GLU A 177 12.12 -21.18 15.92
N GLU A 178 12.50 -19.90 15.82
CA GLU A 178 12.70 -19.07 16.99
C GLU A 178 11.45 -19.26 17.87
N PRO A 179 11.64 -19.57 19.17
CA PRO A 179 10.51 -19.79 20.05
C PRO A 179 9.57 -18.59 19.92
N ALA A 180 8.31 -18.86 19.58
CA ALA A 180 7.30 -17.83 19.39
C ALA A 180 7.38 -16.87 20.57
N LYS A 181 7.80 -15.62 20.29
CA LYS A 181 7.93 -14.59 21.33
C LYS A 181 6.61 -14.56 22.10
N PRO A 182 6.63 -14.59 23.44
CA PRO A 182 5.40 -14.55 24.23
C PRO A 182 4.58 -13.35 23.76
N PRO A 183 3.24 -13.49 23.62
CA PRO A 183 2.40 -12.42 23.12
C PRO A 183 2.60 -11.20 24.02
N VAL A 184 3.10 -10.12 23.42
CA VAL A 184 3.29 -8.86 24.15
C VAL A 184 1.91 -8.31 24.43
N GLN A 185 1.50 -8.35 25.70
CA GLN A 185 0.21 -7.81 26.11
C GLN A 185 0.37 -6.32 26.40
N PHE A 186 -0.38 -5.50 25.66
CA PHE A 186 -0.49 -4.07 25.89
C PHE A 186 -1.84 -3.75 26.52
N THR A 187 -1.89 -2.78 27.43
CA THR A 187 -3.16 -2.25 27.91
C THR A 187 -3.81 -1.37 26.84
N ALA A 188 -5.12 -1.14 26.95
CA ALA A 188 -5.83 -0.24 26.02
C ALA A 188 -5.23 1.18 26.05
N GLU A 189 -4.85 1.68 27.23
CA GLU A 189 -4.22 2.99 27.40
C GLU A 189 -2.86 3.06 26.70
N GLN A 190 -2.08 1.98 26.77
CA GLN A 190 -0.79 1.91 26.07
C GLN A 190 -1.00 1.97 24.57
N LEU A 191 -1.93 1.17 24.03
CA LEU A 191 -2.21 1.16 22.59
C LEU A 191 -2.68 2.52 22.06
N LEU A 192 -3.44 3.26 22.86
CA LEU A 192 -4.06 4.53 22.48
C LEU A 192 -3.22 5.78 22.80
N GLN A 193 -1.93 5.63 23.11
CA GLN A 193 -1.04 6.78 23.24
C GLN A 193 -1.05 7.61 21.94
N PRO A 194 -1.13 8.95 22.00
CA PRO A 194 -1.23 9.76 20.79
C PRO A 194 0.14 9.84 20.08
N PRO A 195 0.27 9.35 18.84
CA PRO A 195 1.50 9.52 18.09
C PRO A 195 1.65 10.94 17.54
N ALA A 196 2.87 11.31 17.17
CA ALA A 196 3.12 12.52 16.39
C ALA A 196 2.66 12.31 14.95
N ARG A 197 2.10 13.35 14.32
CA ARG A 197 1.72 13.29 12.90
C ARG A 197 2.94 13.12 12.01
N ARG A 198 2.86 12.22 11.04
CA ARG A 198 3.97 11.90 10.14
C ARG A 198 3.62 12.23 8.69
N TRP A 199 4.65 12.30 7.86
CA TRP A 199 4.54 12.49 6.43
C TRP A 199 5.70 11.79 5.74
N TYR A 200 5.40 10.78 4.93
CA TYR A 200 6.39 9.98 4.20
C TYR A 200 5.76 9.12 3.09
N PRO A 201 6.50 8.81 2.02
CA PRO A 201 5.98 7.96 0.95
C PRO A 201 5.76 6.52 1.40
N VAL A 202 4.77 5.85 0.82
CA VAL A 202 4.52 4.40 0.91
C VAL A 202 4.66 3.82 -0.49
N ILE A 203 5.49 2.78 -0.66
CA ILE A 203 5.75 2.15 -1.96
C ILE A 203 4.82 0.95 -2.11
N ASP A 204 4.02 0.94 -3.17
CA ASP A 204 3.31 -0.23 -3.64
C ASP A 204 4.22 -1.11 -4.50
N TYR A 205 4.70 -2.21 -3.92
CA TYR A 205 5.57 -3.15 -4.62
C TYR A 205 4.86 -4.04 -5.64
N SER A 206 3.52 -4.14 -5.63
CA SER A 206 2.79 -4.81 -6.73
C SER A 206 2.81 -4.02 -8.04
N ARG A 207 3.10 -2.72 -7.97
CA ARG A 207 3.26 -1.83 -9.14
C ARG A 207 4.69 -1.39 -9.39
N CYS A 208 5.51 -1.28 -8.34
CA CYS A 208 6.88 -0.81 -8.49
C CYS A 208 7.71 -1.75 -9.37
N THR A 209 8.25 -1.23 -10.47
CA THR A 209 9.15 -1.97 -11.38
C THR A 209 10.62 -1.86 -10.98
N ASN A 210 10.92 -1.28 -9.81
CA ASN A 210 12.28 -1.05 -9.31
C ASN A 210 13.15 -0.16 -10.23
N CYS A 211 12.53 0.81 -10.92
CA CYS A 211 13.20 1.69 -11.89
C CYS A 211 14.09 2.79 -11.29
N MET A 212 14.10 2.96 -9.97
CA MET A 212 14.90 3.94 -9.21
C MET A 212 14.63 5.43 -9.49
N GLU A 213 13.63 5.78 -10.31
CA GLU A 213 13.33 7.19 -10.62
C GLU A 213 13.01 8.03 -9.37
N CYS A 214 12.36 7.45 -8.36
CA CYS A 214 12.07 8.13 -7.10
C CYS A 214 13.33 8.42 -6.25
N LEU A 215 14.34 7.54 -6.32
CA LEU A 215 15.62 7.70 -5.63
C LEU A 215 16.39 8.87 -6.24
N ASP A 216 16.58 8.85 -7.56
CA ASP A 216 17.31 9.90 -8.29
C ASP A 216 16.65 11.26 -8.15
N PHE A 217 15.32 11.29 -8.13
CA PHE A 217 14.54 12.51 -8.06
C PHE A 217 14.53 13.16 -6.66
N CYS A 218 14.54 12.36 -5.60
CA CYS A 218 14.36 12.86 -4.24
C CYS A 218 15.67 13.41 -3.64
N LEU A 219 15.85 14.73 -3.69
CA LEU A 219 17.03 15.42 -3.13
C LEU A 219 16.99 15.61 -1.60
N PHE A 220 16.07 14.93 -0.91
CA PHE A 220 15.94 14.94 0.54
C PHE A 220 16.42 13.63 1.19
N GLY A 221 16.92 12.67 0.41
CA GLY A 221 17.51 11.43 0.94
C GLY A 221 16.49 10.50 1.60
N VAL A 222 15.25 10.46 1.08
CA VAL A 222 14.16 9.65 1.63
C VAL A 222 14.29 8.17 1.26
N TYR A 223 14.78 7.89 0.07
CA TYR A 223 14.87 6.54 -0.49
C TYR A 223 16.30 6.00 -0.39
N GLY A 224 16.40 4.68 -0.34
CA GLY A 224 17.65 3.92 -0.42
C GLY A 224 17.44 2.61 -1.18
N VAL A 225 18.52 1.84 -1.37
CA VAL A 225 18.48 0.50 -1.98
C VAL A 225 19.03 -0.52 -0.99
N ASP A 226 18.38 -1.68 -0.89
CA ASP A 226 18.84 -2.76 -0.03
C ASP A 226 19.97 -3.58 -0.70
N GLN A 227 20.40 -4.65 -0.04
CA GLN A 227 21.49 -5.53 -0.54
C GLN A 227 21.13 -6.29 -1.83
N LEU A 228 19.86 -6.30 -2.22
CA LEU A 228 19.34 -6.95 -3.42
C LEU A 228 18.97 -5.92 -4.50
N ASP A 229 19.51 -4.70 -4.40
CA ASP A 229 19.21 -3.57 -5.27
C ASP A 229 17.71 -3.22 -5.31
N ARG A 230 16.98 -3.45 -4.21
CA ARG A 230 15.56 -3.16 -4.12
C ARG A 230 15.33 -1.79 -3.49
N ILE A 231 14.54 -0.95 -4.15
CA ILE A 231 14.14 0.35 -3.63
C ILE A 231 13.33 0.21 -2.33
N PHE A 232 13.64 1.02 -1.33
CA PHE A 232 12.83 1.16 -0.12
C PHE A 232 12.89 2.59 0.43
N VAL A 233 12.03 2.89 1.41
CA VAL A 233 12.03 4.17 2.13
C VAL A 233 12.98 4.04 3.32
N GLU A 234 14.17 4.61 3.19
CA GLU A 234 15.25 4.52 4.19
C GLU A 234 15.08 5.57 5.30
N ASN A 235 14.95 6.85 4.93
CA ASN A 235 14.87 7.96 5.88
C ASN A 235 13.51 8.65 5.76
N GLN A 236 12.44 7.99 6.23
CA GLN A 236 11.07 8.45 6.06
C GLN A 236 10.83 9.87 6.63
N ASP A 237 11.44 10.21 7.76
CA ASP A 237 11.25 11.51 8.42
C ASP A 237 12.02 12.66 7.74
N ASN A 238 12.88 12.36 6.75
CA ASN A 238 13.49 13.38 5.88
C ASN A 238 12.52 13.89 4.81
N CYS A 239 11.37 13.23 4.63
CA CYS A 239 10.39 13.64 3.63
C CYS A 239 9.78 15.00 4.00
N LYS A 240 9.82 15.96 3.07
CA LYS A 240 9.27 17.29 3.30
C LYS A 240 7.75 17.27 3.38
N ARG A 241 7.23 17.79 4.48
CA ARG A 241 5.81 17.76 4.82
C ARG A 241 4.97 18.34 3.68
N GLY A 242 4.09 17.52 3.13
CA GLY A 242 3.18 17.90 2.06
C GLY A 242 3.75 17.84 0.65
N CYS A 243 5.03 17.45 0.46
CA CYS A 243 5.64 17.28 -0.86
C CYS A 243 5.28 15.91 -1.47
N PRO A 244 4.52 15.85 -2.58
CA PRO A 244 4.15 14.59 -3.22
C PRO A 244 5.00 14.33 -4.48
N ALA A 245 6.01 15.15 -4.78
CA ALA A 245 6.62 15.22 -6.11
C ALA A 245 7.12 13.87 -6.65
N CYS A 246 7.67 13.01 -5.78
CA CYS A 246 8.12 11.67 -6.16
C CYS A 246 6.98 10.73 -6.63
N SER A 247 5.73 10.96 -6.23
CA SER A 247 4.59 10.20 -6.76
C SER A 247 4.21 10.59 -8.18
N ARG A 248 4.56 11.80 -8.62
CA ARG A 248 4.29 12.29 -9.98
C ARG A 248 5.30 11.80 -11.00
N VAL A 249 6.55 11.62 -10.59
CA VAL A 249 7.60 11.11 -11.48
C VAL A 249 7.52 9.60 -11.65
N CYS A 250 6.96 8.88 -10.67
CA CYS A 250 6.87 7.42 -10.74
C CYS A 250 6.03 6.96 -11.95
N PRO A 251 6.61 6.26 -12.94
CA PRO A 251 5.92 5.90 -14.17
C PRO A 251 4.77 4.93 -13.92
N GLU A 252 4.93 4.08 -12.90
CA GLU A 252 3.94 3.08 -12.50
C GLU A 252 3.00 3.58 -11.40
N GLN A 253 3.11 4.84 -10.95
CA GLN A 253 2.35 5.43 -9.83
C GLN A 253 2.32 4.51 -8.57
N ALA A 254 3.48 3.90 -8.28
CA ALA A 254 3.68 3.02 -7.13
C ALA A 254 3.87 3.80 -5.81
N ILE A 255 4.28 5.06 -5.87
CA ILE A 255 4.51 5.89 -4.67
C ILE A 255 3.21 6.55 -4.23
N MET A 256 2.83 6.34 -2.97
CA MET A 256 1.60 6.86 -2.38
C MET A 256 1.89 7.72 -1.15
N PHE A 257 1.00 8.68 -0.87
CA PHE A 257 0.97 9.45 0.37
C PHE A 257 -0.45 9.36 0.95
N PRO A 258 -0.72 8.47 1.93
CA PRO A 258 -2.07 8.16 2.40
C PRO A 258 -2.92 9.38 2.78
N ASP A 259 -2.30 10.41 3.36
CA ASP A 259 -2.96 11.64 3.80
C ASP A 259 -3.03 12.74 2.71
N TYR A 260 -2.62 12.45 1.48
CA TYR A 260 -2.67 13.44 0.41
C TYR A 260 -4.10 13.64 -0.11
N LYS A 261 -4.40 14.88 -0.50
CA LYS A 261 -5.75 15.31 -0.89
C LYS A 261 -6.30 14.64 -2.16
N THR A 262 -5.44 14.22 -3.09
CA THR A 262 -5.90 13.59 -4.34
C THR A 262 -5.96 12.07 -4.20
N PRO A 263 -7.08 11.42 -4.57
CA PRO A 263 -7.23 9.97 -4.53
C PRO A 263 -6.09 9.20 -5.21
N ALA A 264 -5.64 9.67 -6.37
CA ALA A 264 -4.60 9.01 -7.16
C ALA A 264 -3.26 8.89 -6.40
N ILE A 265 -2.87 9.92 -5.65
CA ILE A 265 -1.64 9.92 -4.84
C ILE A 265 -1.89 9.26 -3.48
N ALA A 266 -3.11 9.33 -2.95
CA ALA A 266 -3.47 8.71 -1.67
C ALA A 266 -3.58 7.18 -1.70
N GLY A 267 -3.53 6.57 -2.89
CA GLY A 267 -3.53 5.12 -3.06
C GLY A 267 -4.86 4.52 -3.49
N ALA A 268 -5.76 5.31 -4.11
CA ALA A 268 -6.96 4.79 -4.75
C ALA A 268 -6.62 3.76 -5.85
N PRO A 269 -7.54 2.84 -6.17
CA PRO A 269 -7.43 1.97 -7.34
C PRO A 269 -7.34 2.78 -8.64
N VAL A 270 -6.53 2.29 -9.59
CA VAL A 270 -6.45 2.87 -10.94
C VAL A 270 -7.75 2.49 -11.66
N GLY A 271 -8.56 3.49 -12.03
CA GLY A 271 -9.93 3.33 -12.56
C GLY A 271 -10.92 4.27 -11.89
N ASN A 272 -10.85 4.45 -10.56
CA ASN A 272 -11.54 5.56 -9.85
C ASN A 272 -10.93 6.96 -10.14
N ILE A 273 -10.15 7.05 -11.21
CA ILE A 273 -9.68 8.27 -11.86
C ILE A 273 -10.65 8.59 -13.04
N GLY A 274 -11.82 7.94 -13.10
CA GLY A 274 -12.91 8.03 -14.09
C GLY A 274 -13.60 9.39 -14.25
N GLY A 275 -12.90 10.48 -13.97
CA GLY A 275 -13.29 11.84 -14.37
C GLY A 275 -12.12 12.69 -14.89
N LEU A 276 -10.92 12.10 -15.00
CA LEU A 276 -9.69 12.81 -15.33
C LEU A 276 -9.03 12.27 -16.61
N LYS A 277 -9.58 11.22 -17.24
CA LYS A 277 -9.18 10.81 -18.60
C LYS A 277 -9.85 11.63 -19.72
N ILE A 278 -10.67 12.64 -19.41
CA ILE A 278 -10.95 13.74 -20.36
C ILE A 278 -9.68 14.59 -20.42
N ASP A 279 -8.76 14.15 -21.26
CA ASP A 279 -7.59 14.88 -21.76
C ASP A 279 -6.98 15.86 -20.72
N LEU A 280 -6.53 15.27 -19.60
CA LEU A 280 -5.83 15.93 -18.48
C LEU A 280 -4.69 16.84 -18.96
N SER A 281 -4.10 16.51 -20.11
CA SER A 281 -3.08 17.26 -20.83
C SER A 281 -3.61 18.56 -21.45
N LYS A 282 -4.88 18.62 -21.86
CA LYS A 282 -5.49 19.77 -22.53
C LYS A 282 -6.35 20.64 -21.61
N LEU A 283 -6.95 20.08 -20.55
CA LEU A 283 -7.82 20.85 -19.64
C LEU A 283 -7.08 21.55 -18.48
N PHE A 284 -5.91 21.06 -18.07
CA PHE A 284 -5.10 21.65 -16.98
C PHE A 284 -3.83 22.37 -17.46
N GLY A 285 -3.70 22.64 -18.76
CA GLY A 285 -2.51 23.28 -19.33
C GLY A 285 -1.30 22.37 -19.18
N GLY A 286 -1.28 21.29 -19.97
CA GLY A 286 -0.20 20.30 -20.01
C GLY A 286 1.15 20.92 -20.34
N ASP A 287 1.83 21.37 -19.29
CA ASP A 287 3.24 21.09 -19.09
C ASP A 287 3.39 19.78 -18.29
N ASP A 288 4.37 19.02 -18.73
CA ASP A 288 4.90 17.73 -18.25
C ASP A 288 4.67 17.44 -16.74
N ALA A 289 4.15 16.26 -16.38
CA ALA A 289 4.03 15.84 -14.96
C ALA A 289 5.37 15.93 -14.22
N LEU A 290 6.47 15.79 -14.95
CA LEU A 290 7.83 16.04 -14.47
C LEU A 290 8.10 17.50 -14.10
N ALA A 291 7.56 18.46 -14.86
CA ALA A 291 7.68 19.88 -14.55
C ALA A 291 6.93 20.25 -13.27
N ILE A 292 5.71 19.71 -13.07
CA ILE A 292 4.96 19.88 -11.82
C ILE A 292 5.75 19.28 -10.65
N ALA A 293 6.29 18.07 -10.83
CA ALA A 293 7.10 17.43 -9.80
C ALA A 293 8.33 18.27 -9.46
N ALA A 294 9.06 18.76 -10.46
CA ALA A 294 10.24 19.60 -10.28
C ALA A 294 9.90 20.89 -9.54
N GLN A 295 8.79 21.54 -9.90
CA GLN A 295 8.31 22.75 -9.23
C GLN A 295 7.95 22.48 -7.76
N GLU A 296 7.24 21.39 -7.46
CA GLU A 296 6.90 20.99 -6.10
C GLU A 296 8.15 20.70 -5.26
N ARG A 297 9.14 19.97 -5.82
CA ARG A 297 10.41 19.71 -5.13
C ARG A 297 11.18 21.00 -4.88
N ASP A 298 11.31 21.84 -5.89
CA ASP A 298 12.11 23.07 -5.83
C ASP A 298 11.52 24.10 -4.87
N ARG A 299 10.19 24.17 -4.77
CA ARG A 299 9.50 24.94 -3.74
C ARG A 299 10.00 24.58 -2.34
N GLU A 300 10.09 23.28 -2.05
CA GLU A 300 10.54 22.80 -0.73
C GLU A 300 12.05 22.94 -0.54
N LEU A 301 12.86 22.85 -1.60
CA LEU A 301 14.29 23.17 -1.56
C LEU A 301 14.50 24.64 -1.17
N VAL A 302 13.77 25.56 -1.80
CA VAL A 302 13.85 26.99 -1.50
C VAL A 302 13.36 27.29 -0.08
N ALA A 303 12.31 26.61 0.38
CA ALA A 303 11.84 26.74 1.77
C ALA A 303 12.90 26.31 2.80
N ASP A 304 13.76 25.36 2.45
CA ASP A 304 14.92 24.92 3.23
C ASP A 304 16.15 25.84 3.10
N GLY A 305 16.08 26.91 2.30
CA GLY A 305 17.22 27.79 2.01
C GLY A 305 18.22 27.22 0.99
N ARG A 306 17.85 26.16 0.25
CA ARG A 306 18.63 25.60 -0.86
C ARG A 306 18.23 26.28 -2.18
N GLN A 307 19.09 26.19 -3.20
CA GLN A 307 18.76 26.69 -4.53
C GLN A 307 17.82 25.72 -5.27
N ALA A 308 16.89 26.28 -6.04
CA ALA A 308 16.10 25.52 -7.01
C ALA A 308 17.03 24.95 -8.08
N VAL A 309 16.80 23.69 -8.47
CA VAL A 309 17.66 22.97 -9.43
C VAL A 309 16.97 22.72 -10.77
N GLY A 310 15.67 23.00 -10.85
CA GLY A 310 14.83 22.87 -12.02
C GLY A 310 14.85 21.46 -12.60
N MET A 311 14.73 21.37 -13.92
CA MET A 311 14.71 20.10 -14.63
C MET A 311 16.09 19.43 -14.76
N THR A 312 17.15 20.05 -14.24
CA THR A 312 18.54 19.66 -14.54
C THR A 312 19.09 18.55 -13.64
N VAL A 313 18.47 18.33 -12.47
CA VAL A 313 18.96 17.37 -11.45
C VAL A 313 17.85 16.40 -11.07
N GLY A 314 18.19 15.11 -11.01
CA GLY A 314 17.32 14.05 -10.49
C GLY A 314 16.12 13.71 -11.37
N ILE A 315 16.00 14.30 -12.56
CA ILE A 315 14.94 13.94 -13.49
C ILE A 315 15.49 12.88 -14.45
N PRO A 316 14.90 11.66 -14.47
CA PRO A 316 15.33 10.61 -15.36
C PRO A 316 15.12 11.05 -16.81
N LYS A 317 16.19 11.02 -17.61
CA LYS A 317 16.06 11.14 -19.06
C LYS A 317 15.42 9.85 -19.56
N ARG A 318 14.10 9.85 -19.78
CA ARG A 318 13.42 8.78 -20.52
C ARG A 318 14.22 8.57 -21.82
N GLN A 319 14.94 7.46 -21.92
CA GLN A 319 15.83 7.06 -23.03
C GLN A 319 17.27 7.62 -23.08
N ALA A 320 17.96 7.85 -21.97
CA ALA A 320 19.43 8.10 -22.05
C ALA A 320 20.23 6.88 -22.56
N HIS A 321 19.70 5.65 -22.39
CA HIS A 321 20.38 4.40 -22.73
C HIS A 321 19.73 3.58 -23.85
N LYS A 322 18.72 4.11 -24.57
CA LYS A 322 18.33 3.48 -25.84
C LYS A 322 19.47 3.80 -26.82
N PRO A 323 20.27 2.82 -27.30
CA PRO A 323 21.26 3.14 -28.31
C PRO A 323 20.50 3.79 -29.46
N LYS A 324 20.98 4.94 -29.96
CA LYS A 324 20.59 5.45 -31.27
C LYS A 324 21.15 4.47 -32.32
N GLY A 325 20.57 3.29 -32.37
CA GLY A 325 20.74 2.35 -33.46
C GLY A 325 19.92 2.83 -34.65
N PRO A 326 20.29 2.44 -35.88
CA PRO A 326 19.40 2.58 -37.01
C PRO A 326 18.05 1.92 -36.67
N LYS A 327 16.94 2.52 -37.14
CA LYS A 327 15.58 1.96 -36.99
C LYS A 327 15.62 0.46 -37.27
N ASP A 328 15.15 -0.34 -36.31
CA ASP A 328 15.09 -1.77 -36.49
C ASP A 328 13.98 -2.13 -37.49
N ASP A 329 13.90 -3.40 -37.88
CA ASP A 329 12.94 -3.81 -38.90
C ASP A 329 11.48 -3.70 -38.41
N LEU A 330 11.26 -3.64 -37.10
CA LEU A 330 9.95 -3.41 -36.51
C LEU A 330 9.53 -1.93 -36.62
N ASP A 331 10.46 -1.01 -36.36
CA ASP A 331 10.27 0.43 -36.57
C ASP A 331 9.92 0.75 -38.04
N LYS A 332 10.61 0.08 -38.98
CA LYS A 332 10.34 0.22 -40.43
C LYS A 332 9.00 -0.38 -40.85
N LEU A 333 8.58 -1.48 -40.22
CA LEU A 333 7.27 -2.10 -40.46
C LEU A 333 6.13 -1.23 -39.94
N MET A 334 6.30 -0.58 -38.78
CA MET A 334 5.35 0.42 -38.29
C MET A 334 5.26 1.63 -39.23
N ASP A 335 6.41 2.18 -39.67
CA ASP A 335 6.41 3.28 -40.64
C ASP A 335 5.74 2.86 -41.96
N ALA A 336 5.93 1.62 -42.41
CA ALA A 336 5.29 1.10 -43.62
C ALA A 336 3.78 0.89 -43.45
N LEU A 337 3.33 0.55 -42.24
CA LEU A 337 1.92 0.41 -41.91
C LEU A 337 1.23 1.79 -41.84
N ASP A 338 1.89 2.79 -41.26
CA ASP A 338 1.37 4.17 -41.18
C ASP A 338 1.35 4.86 -42.56
N ASN A 339 2.25 4.47 -43.47
CA ASN A 339 2.24 4.95 -44.85
C ASN A 339 1.25 4.19 -45.76
N LEU A 340 0.60 3.15 -45.26
CA LEU A 340 -0.53 2.49 -45.91
C LEU A 340 -1.83 3.09 -45.37
N GLU A 341 -2.09 4.36 -45.71
CA GLU A 341 -3.45 4.90 -45.64
C GLU A 341 -4.33 4.15 -46.66
N ILE A 342 -5.17 3.23 -46.17
CA ILE A 342 -6.40 2.76 -46.82
C ILE A 342 -7.58 3.20 -45.98
#